data_AF-A0A813KNJ0-F1
#
_entry.id   AF-A0A813KNJ0-F1
#
_cell.length_a   1.000
_cell.length_b   1.000
_cell.length_c   1.000
_cell.angle_alpha   90.00
_cell.angle_beta   90.00
_cell.angle_gamma   90.00
#
_symmetry.space_group_name_H-M   'P 1'
#
loop_
_entity.id
_entity.type
_entity.pdbx_description
1 polymer ?
#
loop_
_entity_poly.entity_id
_entity_poly.type
_entity_poly.pdbx_seq_one_letter_code
_entity_poly.pdbx_strand_id
1 'polypeptide(L)'
;MAHLLPLWIVPLVLLAASALETAQPDVCDDAVGDEVAALQLKANHNSSLGEIDEMHYVIVEYHGIVAGYHTETMICPKAKFSRRDQEFLEGSTLNKMGGKIPEGWWKSWDVACTEIAYGKTSSPSGKPCSGVDFVRNRKISKTDTANVGGVISGPWKYLLGWGNKPVADMKQDVCGNGKGKLWSETAYDLLTNNCNRFTATLLKCSLHLNYKMEPPLRGWVWYLKFGYGTWSYAGIAC
;
A
#
# COMPACT_ATOMS: atom_id res chain seq x y z
N MET A 1 -3.12 64.28 -19.17
CA MET A 1 -1.75 63.81 -19.49
C MET A 1 -1.49 62.57 -18.66
N ALA A 2 -1.22 61.46 -19.34
CA ALA A 2 -0.96 60.15 -18.77
C ALA A 2 0.51 60.02 -18.38
N HIS A 3 0.81 59.49 -17.19
CA HIS A 3 2.12 58.95 -16.81
C HIS A 3 1.85 57.77 -15.84
N LEU A 4 1.86 56.53 -16.33
CA LEU A 4 3.02 55.62 -16.42
C LEU A 4 3.58 55.21 -15.05
N LEU A 5 3.21 53.99 -14.65
CA LEU A 5 3.86 53.17 -13.62
C LEU A 5 5.30 52.81 -14.03
N PRO A 6 6.19 52.54 -13.06
CA PRO A 6 7.23 51.55 -13.22
C PRO A 6 6.98 50.30 -12.37
N LEU A 7 7.27 49.21 -13.05
CA LEU A 7 7.14 47.79 -12.73
C LEU A 7 8.49 47.25 -12.19
N TRP A 8 8.44 46.11 -11.47
CA TRP A 8 9.54 45.21 -11.04
C TRP A 8 10.40 45.72 -9.85
N ILE A 9 10.68 44.95 -8.80
CA ILE A 9 11.27 43.60 -8.74
C ILE A 9 10.77 42.88 -7.47
N VAL A 10 10.20 41.68 -7.61
CA VAL A 10 10.06 40.73 -6.49
C VAL A 10 11.14 39.66 -6.69
N PRO A 11 12.04 39.41 -5.72
CA PRO A 11 12.99 38.34 -5.85
C PRO A 11 12.26 36.99 -5.74
N LEU A 12 12.35 36.25 -6.83
CA LEU A 12 11.94 34.87 -7.00
C LEU A 12 12.87 33.99 -6.12
N VAL A 13 12.49 33.77 -4.86
CA VAL A 13 13.11 32.70 -4.05
C VAL A 13 12.48 31.38 -4.50
N LEU A 14 13.00 30.83 -5.59
CA LEU A 14 12.83 29.41 -5.91
C LEU A 14 13.67 28.63 -4.89
N LEU A 15 13.05 28.28 -3.77
CA LEU A 15 13.54 27.17 -2.95
C LEU A 15 13.30 25.90 -3.78
N ALA A 16 14.36 25.44 -4.42
CA ALA A 16 14.45 24.08 -4.92
C ALA A 16 14.27 23.13 -3.72
N ALA A 17 13.05 22.67 -3.50
CA ALA A 17 12.80 21.45 -2.75
C ALA A 17 13.25 20.28 -3.62
N SER A 18 14.56 20.13 -3.78
CA SER A 18 15.14 18.85 -4.13
C SER A 18 14.80 17.93 -2.96
N ALA A 19 13.76 17.12 -3.14
CA ALA A 19 13.47 16.01 -2.26
C ALA A 19 14.72 15.11 -2.29
N LEU A 20 15.60 15.34 -1.33
CA LEU A 20 16.65 14.40 -0.99
C LEU A 20 15.89 13.21 -0.39
N GLU A 21 15.46 12.28 -1.24
CA GLU A 21 15.14 10.92 -0.83
C GLU A 21 16.42 10.35 -0.23
N THR A 22 16.63 10.63 1.06
CA THR A 22 17.62 9.90 1.84
C THR A 22 17.22 8.44 1.71
N ALA A 23 18.03 7.66 0.99
CA ALA A 23 17.83 6.23 0.85
C ALA A 23 17.79 5.64 2.26
N GLN A 24 16.58 5.40 2.76
CA GLN A 24 16.41 4.80 4.07
C GLN A 24 16.89 3.36 3.98
N PRO A 25 17.58 2.85 5.01
CA PRO A 25 18.22 1.55 4.98
C PRO A 25 17.20 0.48 4.59
N ASP A 26 17.64 -0.42 3.72
CA ASP A 26 16.78 -1.46 3.19
C ASP A 26 16.25 -2.32 4.35
N VAL A 27 14.92 -2.37 4.47
CA VAL A 27 14.26 -3.00 5.63
C VAL A 27 14.23 -4.52 5.44
N CYS A 28 14.39 -5.02 4.22
CA CYS A 28 14.47 -6.45 3.96
C CYS A 28 15.91 -6.92 4.20
N ASP A 29 16.10 -8.08 4.83
CA ASP A 29 17.41 -8.70 4.81
C ASP A 29 17.60 -9.15 3.35
N ASP A 30 18.48 -8.50 2.60
CA ASP A 30 18.73 -8.79 1.18
C ASP A 30 19.37 -10.18 1.02
N ALA A 31 18.57 -11.21 1.21
CA ALA A 31 18.88 -12.59 0.86
C ALA A 31 17.95 -12.97 -0.28
N VAL A 32 18.22 -12.44 -1.48
CA VAL A 32 18.10 -13.04 -2.82
C VAL A 32 18.26 -11.89 -3.82
N GLY A 33 19.29 -11.99 -4.66
CA GLY A 33 19.73 -10.93 -5.57
C GLY A 33 18.72 -10.55 -6.65
N ASP A 34 18.99 -9.39 -7.26
CA ASP A 34 18.32 -8.83 -8.41
C ASP A 34 18.23 -9.83 -9.58
N GLU A 35 17.18 -10.64 -9.62
CA GLU A 35 16.74 -11.29 -10.84
C GLU A 35 15.22 -11.17 -10.96
N VAL A 36 14.82 -10.53 -12.05
CA VAL A 36 13.44 -10.28 -12.46
C VAL A 36 12.65 -11.60 -12.44
N ALA A 37 11.76 -11.77 -11.46
CA ALA A 37 10.80 -12.86 -11.45
C ALA A 37 9.39 -12.37 -11.08
N ALA A 38 8.86 -11.45 -11.88
CA ALA A 38 7.43 -11.47 -12.16
C ALA A 38 7.15 -12.68 -13.06
N LEU A 39 7.09 -13.88 -12.47
CA LEU A 39 6.44 -15.10 -12.99
C LEU A 39 6.73 -16.25 -12.02
N GLN A 40 5.66 -16.75 -11.38
CA GLN A 40 5.64 -17.89 -10.47
C GLN A 40 6.51 -17.69 -9.21
N LEU A 41 5.87 -17.22 -8.13
CA LEU A 41 6.27 -17.62 -6.78
C LEU A 41 6.30 -19.15 -6.76
N LYS A 42 7.48 -19.74 -7.02
CA LYS A 42 7.68 -21.18 -6.93
C LYS A 42 7.42 -21.55 -5.47
N ALA A 43 6.36 -22.33 -5.29
CA ALA A 43 6.05 -23.03 -4.06
C ALA A 43 7.28 -23.82 -3.62
N ASN A 44 8.07 -23.23 -2.72
CA ASN A 44 9.19 -23.88 -2.07
C ASN A 44 9.26 -23.32 -0.65
N HIS A 45 8.44 -23.88 0.24
CA HIS A 45 8.83 -24.00 1.62
C HIS A 45 8.32 -25.31 2.20
N ASN A 46 9.25 -26.11 2.72
CA ASN A 46 8.98 -27.28 3.55
C ASN A 46 8.22 -26.83 4.81
N SER A 47 6.90 -26.86 4.80
CA SER A 47 6.10 -26.85 6.03
C SER A 47 5.82 -28.31 6.42
N SER A 48 6.68 -28.84 7.28
CA SER A 48 6.37 -30.04 8.04
C SER A 48 5.20 -29.71 8.98
N LEU A 49 3.97 -30.00 8.55
CA LEU A 49 2.77 -30.34 9.34
C LEU A 49 1.50 -29.99 8.53
N GLY A 50 1.09 -30.88 7.61
CA GLY A 50 -0.32 -31.16 7.25
C GLY A 50 -1.27 -30.04 6.78
N GLU A 51 -0.84 -28.79 6.71
CA GLU A 51 -1.63 -27.68 6.18
C GLU A 51 -1.45 -27.68 4.67
N ILE A 52 -2.52 -28.00 3.93
CA ILE A 52 -2.53 -27.90 2.48
C ILE A 52 -2.14 -26.46 2.17
N ASP A 53 -1.01 -26.25 1.49
CA ASP A 53 -0.51 -24.93 1.07
C ASP A 53 -1.62 -24.14 0.37
N GLU A 54 -2.39 -23.37 1.15
CA GLU A 54 -3.53 -22.64 0.63
C GLU A 54 -2.97 -21.52 -0.25
N MET A 55 -3.26 -21.58 -1.55
CA MET A 55 -2.87 -20.52 -2.47
C MET A 55 -3.76 -19.31 -2.23
N HIS A 56 -3.17 -18.13 -2.21
CA HIS A 56 -3.83 -16.85 -2.01
C HIS A 56 -3.51 -15.90 -3.16
N TYR A 57 -4.50 -15.13 -3.60
CA TYR A 57 -4.26 -13.93 -4.39
C TYR A 57 -3.82 -12.79 -3.47
N VAL A 58 -2.85 -12.02 -3.95
CA VAL A 58 -2.36 -10.80 -3.29
C VAL A 58 -2.91 -9.61 -4.05
N ILE A 59 -3.78 -8.85 -3.41
CA ILE A 59 -4.48 -7.72 -4.00
C ILE A 59 -4.17 -6.48 -3.17
N VAL A 60 -3.71 -5.40 -3.79
CA VAL A 60 -3.55 -4.11 -3.12
C VAL A 60 -4.76 -3.24 -3.41
N GLU A 61 -5.33 -2.69 -2.35
CA GLU A 61 -6.39 -1.70 -2.38
C GLU A 61 -5.80 -0.30 -2.25
N TYR A 62 -6.24 0.62 -3.10
CA TYR A 62 -5.86 2.02 -3.10
C TYR A 62 -7.07 2.91 -2.87
N HIS A 63 -6.92 3.89 -1.99
CA HIS A 63 -7.84 5.00 -1.83
C HIS A 63 -7.12 6.32 -2.08
N GLY A 64 -7.73 7.23 -2.84
CA GLY A 64 -7.26 8.61 -2.90
C GLY A 64 -7.71 9.37 -1.65
N ILE A 65 -6.77 10.07 -1.01
CA ILE A 65 -7.01 10.93 0.16
C ILE A 65 -6.48 12.33 -0.13
N VAL A 66 -6.88 13.32 0.67
CA VAL A 66 -6.39 14.71 0.51
C VAL A 66 -4.86 14.80 0.51
N ALA A 67 -4.19 13.97 1.31
CA ALA A 67 -2.74 13.95 1.45
C ALA A 67 -2.01 13.00 0.46
N GLY A 68 -2.70 12.42 -0.53
CA GLY A 68 -2.12 11.47 -1.48
C GLY A 68 -2.96 10.21 -1.66
N TYR A 69 -2.38 9.04 -1.39
CA TYR A 69 -3.09 7.75 -1.45
C TYR A 69 -2.87 6.95 -0.17
N HIS A 70 -3.84 6.11 0.16
CA HIS A 70 -3.78 5.11 1.22
C HIS A 70 -3.80 3.72 0.60
N THR A 71 -2.98 2.81 1.12
CA THR A 71 -2.91 1.42 0.65
C THR A 71 -3.13 0.41 1.75
N GLU A 72 -3.83 -0.67 1.39
CA GLU A 72 -4.06 -1.85 2.23
C GLU A 72 -3.80 -3.09 1.37
N THR A 73 -3.23 -4.15 1.96
CA THR A 73 -2.98 -5.40 1.24
C THR A 73 -4.00 -6.46 1.66
N MET A 74 -4.71 -7.02 0.70
CA MET A 74 -5.67 -8.10 0.88
C MET A 74 -5.09 -9.43 0.39
N ILE A 75 -5.11 -10.42 1.27
CA ILE A 75 -4.71 -11.79 1.01
C ILE A 75 -5.98 -12.64 0.93
N CYS A 76 -6.34 -13.04 -0.28
CA CYS A 76 -7.63 -13.66 -0.58
C CYS A 76 -7.44 -15.13 -0.96
N PRO A 77 -8.06 -16.10 -0.26
CA PRO A 77 -7.83 -17.50 -0.58
C PRO A 77 -8.36 -17.87 -1.95
N LYS A 78 -7.50 -18.43 -2.82
CA LYS A 78 -7.81 -18.78 -4.22
C LYS A 78 -8.99 -19.74 -4.31
N ALA A 79 -9.09 -20.69 -3.38
CA ALA A 79 -10.16 -21.68 -3.32
C ALA A 79 -11.56 -21.08 -3.11
N LYS A 80 -11.67 -19.82 -2.68
CA LYS A 80 -12.95 -19.12 -2.50
C LYS A 80 -13.46 -18.45 -3.78
N PHE A 81 -12.62 -18.33 -4.80
CA PHE A 81 -13.01 -17.80 -6.10
C PHE A 81 -13.57 -18.91 -6.98
N SER A 82 -14.61 -18.60 -7.78
CA SER A 82 -15.09 -19.55 -8.77
C SER A 82 -14.00 -19.83 -9.81
N ARG A 83 -14.07 -20.97 -10.51
CA ARG A 83 -13.11 -21.28 -11.58
C ARG A 83 -13.01 -20.17 -12.64
N ARG A 84 -14.14 -19.56 -12.99
CA ARG A 84 -14.17 -18.42 -13.92
C ARG A 84 -13.42 -17.21 -13.37
N ASP A 85 -13.58 -16.91 -12.08
CA ASP A 85 -12.88 -15.79 -11.44
C ASP A 85 -11.37 -16.06 -11.35
N GLN A 86 -10.98 -17.31 -11.06
CA GLN A 86 -9.59 -17.72 -11.04
C GLN A 86 -8.96 -17.57 -12.43
N GLU A 87 -9.63 -18.05 -13.48
CA GLU A 87 -9.20 -17.89 -14.89
C GLU A 87 -9.09 -16.42 -15.29
N PHE A 88 -10.01 -15.57 -14.80
CA PHE A 88 -9.96 -14.12 -15.01
C PHE A 88 -8.75 -13.48 -14.33
N LEU A 89 -8.54 -13.75 -13.03
CA LEU A 89 -7.43 -13.23 -12.25
C LEU A 89 -6.08 -13.73 -12.79
N GLU A 90 -6.01 -14.97 -13.25
CA GLU A 90 -4.80 -15.58 -13.82
C GLU A 90 -4.59 -15.25 -15.31
N GLY A 91 -5.48 -14.43 -15.88
CA GLY A 91 -5.36 -13.94 -17.24
C GLY A 91 -4.12 -13.07 -17.45
N SER A 92 -3.54 -13.14 -18.65
CA SER A 92 -2.27 -12.49 -19.00
C SER A 92 -2.25 -10.96 -18.89
N THR A 93 -3.43 -10.31 -18.84
CA THR A 93 -3.54 -8.84 -18.73
C THR A 93 -3.47 -8.35 -17.29
N LEU A 94 -3.89 -9.16 -16.31
CA LEU A 94 -3.79 -8.80 -14.89
C LEU A 94 -2.45 -9.20 -14.28
N ASN A 95 -1.82 -10.24 -14.83
CA ASN A 95 -0.58 -10.82 -14.32
C ASN A 95 0.72 -10.06 -14.69
N LYS A 96 0.65 -9.04 -15.55
CA LYS A 96 1.85 -8.31 -16.02
C LYS A 96 2.17 -7.08 -15.15
N MET A 97 2.38 -7.26 -13.85
CA MET A 97 2.75 -6.20 -12.88
C MET A 97 1.58 -5.35 -12.39
N GLY A 98 0.69 -5.92 -11.58
CA GLY A 98 -0.31 -5.10 -10.89
C GLY A 98 -1.45 -4.64 -11.79
N GLY A 99 -2.13 -5.57 -12.44
CA GLY A 99 -3.29 -5.22 -13.24
C GLY A 99 -4.45 -4.72 -12.36
N LYS A 100 -5.05 -3.60 -12.75
CA LYS A 100 -6.27 -3.09 -12.11
C LYS A 100 -7.42 -4.04 -12.35
N ILE A 101 -7.99 -4.58 -11.27
CA ILE A 101 -9.20 -5.38 -11.32
C ILE A 101 -10.38 -4.43 -11.62
N PRO A 102 -11.17 -4.67 -12.69
CA PRO A 102 -12.31 -3.83 -13.00
C PRO A 102 -13.32 -3.81 -11.85
N GLU A 103 -13.88 -2.64 -11.58
CA GLU A 103 -14.76 -2.41 -10.43
C GLU A 103 -15.98 -3.32 -10.40
N GLY A 104 -16.63 -3.52 -11.55
CA GLY A 104 -17.78 -4.43 -11.66
C GLY A 104 -17.45 -5.88 -11.28
N TRP A 105 -16.20 -6.31 -11.48
CA TRP A 105 -15.77 -7.66 -11.12
C TRP A 105 -15.62 -7.80 -9.60
N TRP A 106 -14.76 -7.01 -8.98
CA TRP A 106 -14.49 -7.20 -7.55
C TRP A 106 -15.67 -6.84 -6.65
N LYS A 107 -16.57 -5.94 -7.08
CA LYS A 107 -17.82 -5.67 -6.36
C LYS A 107 -18.80 -6.84 -6.37
N SER A 108 -18.73 -7.70 -7.37
CA SER A 108 -19.61 -8.87 -7.50
C SER A 108 -19.19 -10.05 -6.62
N TRP A 109 -17.97 -10.04 -6.10
CA TRP A 109 -17.40 -11.16 -5.37
C TRP A 109 -17.73 -11.10 -3.87
N ASP A 110 -18.25 -12.21 -3.35
CA ASP A 110 -18.47 -12.40 -1.91
C ASP A 110 -17.34 -13.20 -1.25
N VAL A 111 -16.10 -12.91 -1.62
CA VAL A 111 -14.92 -13.60 -1.10
C VAL A 111 -14.39 -12.88 0.14
N ALA A 112 -14.28 -13.61 1.24
CA ALA A 112 -13.64 -13.17 2.47
C ALA A 112 -12.11 -13.24 2.32
N CYS A 113 -11.43 -12.12 2.56
CA CYS A 113 -9.98 -12.01 2.57
C CYS A 113 -9.48 -11.66 3.97
N THR A 114 -8.18 -11.83 4.17
CA THR A 114 -7.47 -11.23 5.30
C THR A 114 -6.76 -9.99 4.81
N GLU A 115 -7.11 -8.85 5.37
CA GLU A 115 -6.35 -7.62 5.15
C GLU A 115 -5.20 -7.54 6.13
N ILE A 116 -4.05 -7.04 5.66
CA ILE A 116 -2.93 -6.59 6.46
C ILE A 116 -2.68 -5.11 6.15
N ALA A 117 -2.64 -4.30 7.20
CA ALA A 117 -2.50 -2.85 7.10
C ALA A 117 -1.56 -2.30 8.17
N TYR A 118 -1.02 -1.12 7.90
CA TYR A 118 -0.22 -0.35 8.86
C TYR A 118 -0.85 1.02 9.07
N GLY A 119 -1.10 1.36 10.33
CA GLY A 119 -1.81 2.57 10.70
C GLY A 119 -1.49 3.02 12.12
N LYS A 120 -2.19 4.06 12.55
CA LYS A 120 -2.13 4.59 13.91
C LYS A 120 -3.50 4.36 14.57
N THR A 121 -3.58 4.52 15.88
CA THR A 121 -4.86 4.55 16.60
C THR A 121 -4.92 5.79 17.49
N SER A 122 -6.07 6.03 18.12
CA SER A 122 -6.24 7.16 19.06
C SER A 122 -5.36 7.05 20.31
N SER A 123 -4.80 5.87 20.61
CA SER A 123 -3.93 5.62 21.76
C SER A 123 -2.73 4.76 21.32
N PRO A 124 -1.76 5.35 20.60
CA PRO A 124 -0.72 4.59 19.91
C PRO A 124 0.25 3.90 20.88
N SER A 125 0.56 2.64 20.61
CA SER A 125 1.58 1.87 21.33
C SER A 125 2.95 1.99 20.67
N GLY A 126 4.00 2.02 21.51
CA GLY A 126 5.39 1.91 21.07
C GLY A 126 5.92 0.48 21.02
N LYS A 127 5.05 -0.53 21.25
CA LYS A 127 5.45 -1.94 21.18
C LYS A 127 5.85 -2.30 19.74
N PRO A 128 6.88 -3.13 19.56
CA PRO A 128 7.26 -3.58 18.22
C PRO A 128 6.07 -4.16 17.45
N CYS A 129 5.90 -3.72 16.21
CA CYS A 129 4.87 -4.18 15.27
C CYS A 129 3.43 -3.89 15.72
N SER A 130 3.22 -2.99 16.68
CA SER A 130 1.88 -2.69 17.19
C SER A 130 1.01 -1.95 16.17
N GLY A 131 1.59 -1.31 15.16
CA GLY A 131 0.83 -0.61 14.12
C GLY A 131 0.38 -1.51 12.98
N VAL A 132 0.84 -2.77 12.96
CA VAL A 132 0.48 -3.75 11.93
C VAL A 132 -0.69 -4.58 12.43
N ASP A 133 -1.84 -4.41 11.80
CA ASP A 133 -3.07 -5.11 12.18
C ASP A 133 -3.60 -5.99 11.04
N PHE A 134 -4.48 -6.93 11.40
CA PHE A 134 -5.16 -7.82 10.48
C PHE A 134 -6.67 -7.74 10.63
N VAL A 135 -7.36 -7.40 9.55
CA VAL A 135 -8.82 -7.53 9.47
C VAL A 135 -9.16 -8.83 8.77
N ARG A 136 -9.56 -9.83 9.58
CA ARG A 136 -10.02 -11.13 9.06
C ARG A 136 -11.42 -10.98 8.49
N ASN A 137 -11.73 -11.81 7.49
CA ASN A 137 -13.03 -11.89 6.84
C ASN A 137 -13.51 -10.58 6.20
N ARG A 138 -12.58 -9.70 5.78
CA ARG A 138 -12.93 -8.51 5.00
C ARG A 138 -13.32 -8.95 3.61
N LYS A 139 -14.58 -8.72 3.23
CA LYS A 139 -15.09 -9.07 1.90
C LYS A 139 -14.38 -8.22 0.85
N ILE A 140 -13.93 -8.83 -0.25
CA ILE A 140 -13.29 -8.09 -1.35
C ILE A 140 -14.22 -7.05 -1.99
N SER A 141 -15.54 -7.25 -1.95
CA SER A 141 -16.54 -6.29 -2.45
C SER A 141 -16.73 -5.05 -1.58
N LYS A 142 -16.16 -5.02 -0.37
CA LYS A 142 -16.23 -3.88 0.53
C LYS A 142 -15.50 -2.67 -0.07
N THR A 143 -16.13 -1.51 0.08
CA THR A 143 -15.64 -0.23 -0.45
C THR A 143 -15.17 0.73 0.64
N ASP A 144 -15.50 0.39 1.89
CA ASP A 144 -15.05 1.05 3.09
C ASP A 144 -13.65 0.55 3.43
N THR A 145 -12.74 1.50 3.63
CA THR A 145 -11.52 1.26 4.41
C THR A 145 -11.85 1.47 5.88
N ALA A 146 -11.37 0.55 6.71
CA ALA A 146 -11.64 0.58 8.14
C ALA A 146 -11.12 1.86 8.81
N ASN A 147 -10.14 2.56 8.23
CA ASN A 147 -9.27 3.49 8.97
C ASN A 147 -8.83 4.73 8.16
N VAL A 148 -9.66 5.27 7.25
CA VAL A 148 -9.28 6.47 6.49
C VAL A 148 -10.38 7.52 6.46
N GLY A 149 -10.15 8.62 7.17
CA GLY A 149 -10.89 9.87 6.96
C GLY A 149 -10.45 10.58 5.69
N GLY A 150 -11.37 11.28 5.01
CA GLY A 150 -11.02 12.13 3.88
C GLY A 150 -10.73 11.39 2.56
N VAL A 151 -11.34 10.22 2.37
CA VAL A 151 -11.34 9.52 1.07
C VAL A 151 -12.04 10.40 0.04
N ILE A 152 -11.33 10.73 -1.04
CA ILE A 152 -11.83 11.55 -2.16
C ILE A 152 -12.04 10.73 -3.44
N SER A 153 -11.48 9.51 -3.52
CA SER A 153 -11.65 8.61 -4.68
C SER A 153 -11.23 7.17 -4.36
N GLY A 154 -11.66 6.22 -5.19
CA GLY A 154 -11.44 4.78 -4.99
C GLY A 154 -12.63 4.08 -4.31
N PRO A 155 -12.47 2.83 -3.85
CA PRO A 155 -11.23 2.04 -3.92
C PRO A 155 -10.91 1.52 -5.33
N TRP A 156 -9.62 1.34 -5.59
CA TRP A 156 -9.12 0.59 -6.74
C TRP A 156 -8.35 -0.63 -6.25
N LYS A 157 -8.60 -1.78 -6.87
CA LYS A 157 -7.95 -3.04 -6.50
C LYS A 157 -7.02 -3.49 -7.61
N TYR A 158 -5.80 -3.87 -7.25
CA TYR A 158 -4.78 -4.31 -8.19
C TYR A 158 -4.30 -5.70 -7.80
N LEU A 159 -4.33 -6.65 -8.74
CA LEU A 159 -3.79 -7.98 -8.52
C LEU A 159 -2.28 -7.94 -8.69
N LEU A 160 -1.54 -8.23 -7.63
CA LEU A 160 -0.07 -8.26 -7.68
C LEU A 160 0.50 -9.65 -7.94
N GLY A 161 -0.26 -10.69 -7.64
CA GLY A 161 0.13 -12.08 -7.89
C GLY A 161 -0.62 -13.06 -6.99
N TRP A 162 -0.05 -14.26 -6.85
CA TRP A 162 -0.55 -15.28 -5.95
C TRP A 162 0.59 -16.12 -5.36
N GLY A 163 0.39 -16.66 -4.16
CA GLY A 163 1.37 -17.48 -3.44
C GLY A 163 0.74 -18.23 -2.27
N ASN A 164 1.50 -19.08 -1.60
CA ASN A 164 1.05 -19.90 -0.47
C ASN A 164 1.49 -19.37 0.91
N LYS A 165 2.19 -18.22 0.97
CA LYS A 165 2.71 -17.69 2.23
C LYS A 165 1.56 -17.24 3.15
N PRO A 166 1.45 -17.75 4.40
CA PRO A 166 0.46 -17.29 5.36
C PRO A 166 0.64 -15.82 5.76
N VAL A 167 -0.46 -15.13 6.03
CA VAL A 167 -0.43 -13.70 6.42
C VAL A 167 0.38 -13.44 7.69
N ALA A 168 0.38 -14.39 8.63
CA ALA A 168 1.19 -14.31 9.84
C ALA A 168 2.70 -14.29 9.53
N ASP A 169 3.13 -15.12 8.58
CA ASP A 169 4.52 -15.18 8.13
C ASP A 169 4.90 -13.92 7.37
N MET A 170 3.98 -13.35 6.57
CA MET A 170 4.22 -12.05 5.92
C MET A 170 4.47 -10.94 6.96
N LYS A 171 3.70 -10.90 8.05
CA LYS A 171 3.95 -9.96 9.16
C LYS A 171 5.29 -10.24 9.84
N GLN A 172 5.66 -11.50 10.01
CA GLN A 172 6.95 -11.88 10.58
C GLN A 172 8.11 -11.42 9.68
N ASP A 173 7.99 -11.47 8.37
CA ASP A 173 9.03 -11.00 7.44
C ASP A 173 9.29 -9.48 7.60
N VAL A 174 8.24 -8.67 7.78
CA VAL A 174 8.38 -7.20 7.93
C VAL A 174 8.71 -6.76 9.34
N CYS A 175 8.26 -7.48 10.38
CA CYS A 175 8.43 -7.11 11.78
C CYS A 175 9.48 -7.89 12.55
N GLY A 176 9.94 -9.03 12.00
CA GLY A 176 10.94 -9.89 12.60
C GLY A 176 12.32 -9.26 12.70
N ASN A 177 13.27 -9.99 13.27
CA ASN A 177 14.70 -9.61 13.32
C ASN A 177 14.96 -8.19 13.87
N GLY A 178 14.16 -7.73 14.84
CA GLY A 178 14.31 -6.41 15.47
C GLY A 178 13.68 -5.23 14.69
N LYS A 179 13.09 -5.49 13.52
CA LYS A 179 12.49 -4.48 12.63
C LYS A 179 11.13 -3.98 13.11
N GLY A 180 10.48 -4.72 14.02
CA GLY A 180 9.15 -4.37 14.52
C GLY A 180 9.05 -2.97 15.11
N LYS A 181 10.13 -2.36 15.62
CA LYS A 181 10.08 -0.95 16.08
C LYS A 181 9.76 0.05 14.96
N LEU A 182 10.13 -0.23 13.72
CA LEU A 182 9.77 0.59 12.56
C LEU A 182 8.26 0.58 12.32
N TRP A 183 7.60 -0.51 12.68
CA TRP A 183 6.17 -0.72 12.45
C TRP A 183 5.34 -0.62 13.74
N SER A 184 5.82 0.10 14.76
CA SER A 184 4.97 0.48 15.89
C SER A 184 4.03 1.62 15.51
N GLU A 185 2.92 1.79 16.24
CA GLU A 185 1.97 2.89 15.99
C GLU A 185 2.60 4.25 16.29
N THR A 186 3.50 4.32 17.28
CA THR A 186 4.25 5.56 17.58
C THR A 186 5.27 5.92 16.49
N ALA A 187 5.66 4.97 15.65
CA ALA A 187 6.55 5.20 14.53
C ALA A 187 5.80 5.63 13.25
N TYR A 188 4.46 5.61 13.26
CA TYR A 188 3.66 5.99 12.09
C TYR A 188 3.82 7.49 11.81
N ASP A 189 4.24 7.80 10.60
CA ASP A 189 4.39 9.15 10.08
C ASP A 189 3.80 9.20 8.67
N LEU A 190 2.84 10.11 8.46
CA LEU A 190 2.07 10.20 7.22
C LEU A 190 2.94 10.44 5.98
N LEU A 191 4.13 11.04 6.13
CA LEU A 191 5.00 11.39 5.01
C LEU A 191 6.09 10.33 4.77
N THR A 192 6.67 9.76 5.82
CA THR A 192 7.91 8.99 5.74
C THR A 192 7.80 7.53 6.19
N ASN A 193 6.79 7.19 7.00
CA ASN A 193 6.59 5.85 7.52
C ASN A 193 5.09 5.57 7.68
N ASN A 194 4.44 5.31 6.54
CA ASN A 194 2.99 5.23 6.41
C ASN A 194 2.54 3.88 5.79
N CYS A 195 1.24 3.73 5.58
CA CYS A 195 0.61 2.58 4.93
C CYS A 195 1.23 2.23 3.57
N ASN A 196 1.63 3.23 2.77
CA ASN A 196 2.27 3.02 1.47
C ASN A 196 3.64 2.37 1.67
N ARG A 197 4.49 2.95 2.50
CA ARG A 197 5.81 2.36 2.78
C ARG A 197 5.68 0.94 3.31
N PHE A 198 4.73 0.70 4.20
CA PHE A 198 4.45 -0.64 4.71
C PHE A 198 4.07 -1.61 3.60
N THR A 199 3.09 -1.26 2.75
CA THR A 199 2.67 -2.08 1.61
C THR A 199 3.86 -2.40 0.71
N ALA A 200 4.68 -1.40 0.31
CA ALA A 200 5.88 -1.65 -0.49
C ALA A 200 6.87 -2.60 0.21
N THR A 201 7.09 -2.42 1.51
CA THR A 201 8.01 -3.26 2.28
C THR A 201 7.49 -4.69 2.41
N LEU A 202 6.19 -4.88 2.65
CA LEU A 202 5.53 -6.17 2.69
C LEU A 202 5.68 -6.92 1.36
N LEU A 203 5.40 -6.24 0.24
CA LEU A 203 5.53 -6.83 -1.08
C LEU A 203 6.98 -7.20 -1.41
N LYS A 204 7.93 -6.34 -1.04
CA LYS A 204 9.36 -6.62 -1.23
C LYS A 204 9.84 -7.77 -0.34
N CYS A 205 9.64 -7.69 0.98
CA CYS A 205 10.21 -8.62 1.93
C CYS A 205 9.49 -9.98 1.93
N SER A 206 8.17 -10.01 1.78
CA SER A 206 7.39 -11.25 1.89
C SER A 206 7.16 -11.95 0.57
N LEU A 207 7.06 -11.20 -0.52
CA LEU A 207 6.69 -11.74 -1.83
C LEU A 207 7.79 -11.60 -2.87
N HIS A 208 8.93 -10.98 -2.52
CA HIS A 208 10.03 -10.71 -3.43
C HIS A 208 9.60 -9.94 -4.69
N LEU A 209 8.53 -9.14 -4.56
CA LEU A 209 8.05 -8.29 -5.65
C LEU A 209 8.78 -6.96 -5.54
N ASN A 210 9.62 -6.65 -6.54
CA ASN A 210 10.16 -5.31 -6.70
C ASN A 210 9.06 -4.39 -7.26
N TYR A 211 8.03 -4.17 -6.46
CA TYR A 211 6.90 -3.33 -6.78
C TYR A 211 7.26 -1.90 -6.39
N LYS A 212 7.74 -1.15 -7.38
CA LYS A 212 7.71 0.30 -7.26
C LYS A 212 6.23 0.68 -7.30
N MET A 213 5.69 1.21 -6.20
CA MET A 213 4.44 1.94 -6.28
C MET A 213 4.69 3.15 -7.17
N GLU A 214 4.55 2.94 -8.48
CA GLU A 214 4.22 4.04 -9.36
C GLU A 214 2.82 4.45 -8.92
N PRO A 215 2.69 5.65 -8.35
CA PRO A 215 1.36 6.16 -8.11
C PRO A 215 0.61 6.14 -9.44
N PRO A 216 -0.73 6.10 -9.48
CA PRO A 216 -1.47 6.52 -10.65
C PRO A 216 -1.32 8.05 -10.86
N LEU A 217 -0.09 8.56 -10.88
CA LEU A 217 0.31 9.97 -11.03
C LEU A 217 0.94 10.22 -12.39
N ARG A 218 0.24 9.83 -13.47
CA ARG A 218 0.33 10.63 -14.70
C ARG A 218 -0.70 11.78 -14.75
N GLY A 219 -1.41 12.05 -13.64
CA GLY A 219 -2.47 13.06 -13.61
C GLY A 219 -2.34 14.21 -12.60
N TRP A 220 -1.54 14.10 -11.53
CA TRP A 220 -1.60 15.07 -10.42
C TRP A 220 -0.22 15.59 -10.02
N VAL A 221 0.38 16.32 -10.95
CA VAL A 221 1.45 17.27 -10.66
C VAL A 221 0.76 18.64 -10.57
N TRP A 222 0.73 19.20 -9.35
CA TRP A 222 0.25 20.53 -8.94
C TRP A 222 -1.27 20.75 -8.72
N TYR A 223 -1.67 20.82 -7.44
CA TYR A 223 -2.57 21.87 -6.96
C TYR A 223 -2.08 22.40 -5.60
N LEU A 224 -1.00 23.17 -5.62
CA LEU A 224 -0.78 24.20 -4.61
C LEU A 224 -1.57 25.44 -5.06
N LYS A 225 -2.80 25.58 -4.56
CA LYS A 225 -3.49 26.87 -4.59
C LYS A 225 -3.32 27.50 -3.20
N PHE A 226 -2.38 28.42 -3.09
CA PHE A 226 -2.28 29.32 -1.94
C PHE A 226 -3.59 30.12 -1.84
N GLY A 227 -4.40 29.82 -0.83
CA GLY A 227 -5.60 30.56 -0.48
C GLY A 227 -5.61 30.73 1.03
N TYR A 228 -5.43 31.95 1.49
CA TYR A 228 -5.47 32.34 2.89
C TYR A 228 -6.75 31.84 3.57
N GLY A 229 -6.60 31.06 4.63
CA GLY A 229 -7.68 30.61 5.49
C GLY A 229 -7.13 29.66 6.53
N THR A 230 -7.11 30.08 7.79
CA THR A 230 -6.69 29.29 8.94
C THR A 230 -7.58 28.06 9.07
N TRP A 231 -7.00 26.86 9.00
CA TRP A 231 -7.66 25.62 9.39
C TRP A 231 -7.03 25.09 10.67
N SER A 232 -7.86 24.92 11.69
CA SER A 232 -7.51 24.22 12.93
C SER A 232 -7.29 22.74 12.64
N TYR A 233 -6.20 22.18 13.15
CA TYR A 233 -5.91 20.74 13.11
C TYR A 233 -6.99 19.96 13.86
N ALA A 234 -7.90 19.32 13.13
CA ALA A 234 -8.50 18.10 13.60
C ALA A 234 -7.50 16.99 13.29
N GLY A 235 -6.94 16.37 14.33
CA GLY A 235 -6.07 15.21 14.18
C GLY A 235 -6.83 14.09 13.47
N ILE A 236 -6.61 13.95 12.17
CA ILE A 236 -7.02 12.77 11.41
C ILE A 236 -5.93 11.74 11.67
N ALA A 237 -6.17 10.90 12.68
CA ALA A 237 -5.51 9.62 12.74
C ALA A 237 -6.06 8.76 11.60
N CYS A 238 -5.17 8.23 10.75
CA CYS A 238 -5.39 6.93 10.14
C CYS A 238 -5.49 5.92 11.28
#